data_AF-A0A7M1KVU6-F1
#
_entry.id   AF-A0A7M1KVU6-F1
#
_cell.length_a   1.000
_cell.length_b   1.000
_cell.length_c   1.000
_cell.angle_alpha   90.00
_cell.angle_beta   90.00
_cell.angle_gamma   90.00
#
_symmetry.space_group_name_H-M   'P 1'
#
loop_
_entity.id
_entity.type
_entity.pdbx_description
1 polymer ?
#
loop_
_entity_poly.entity_id
_entity_poly.type
_entity_poly.pdbx_seq_one_letter_code
_entity_poly.pdbx_strand_id
1 'polypeptide(L)'
;MVEDKQEARPEDFLSEEDIKRAELIQKRLARRAQRAPKSPNNPEPKEWLAKDWSRGKIADYKAYNFVDGEGVRCSIYVSGCLFACPGCYNRVVQNFNYGIDYTEALQNQILEDIGASYCQGLTLLGGEPMLNTNVLLPLCQALRDRYGHSKDIWCWSGYTFEELLVDSEDKLALLDLIDVLVDGRFLQDQMDLTLQFRGSSNQRIIDVPASLQKNDVVLWTNADGLPYK
;
A
#
# COMPACT_ATOMS: atom_id res chain seq x y z
N MET A 1 25.40 23.71 68.61
CA MET A 1 24.30 24.49 68.03
C MET A 1 24.72 24.96 66.65
N VAL A 2 24.35 24.25 65.59
CA VAL A 2 23.98 24.84 64.29
C VAL A 2 22.96 23.86 63.70
N GLU A 3 21.69 24.24 63.70
CA GLU A 3 20.62 23.48 63.07
C GLU A 3 20.70 23.70 61.56
N ASP A 4 20.87 22.63 60.80
CA ASP A 4 20.82 22.65 59.35
C ASP A 4 19.34 22.63 58.93
N LYS A 5 18.79 23.82 58.66
CA LYS A 5 17.44 23.96 58.11
C LYS A 5 17.48 23.63 56.62
N GLN A 6 17.10 22.40 56.28
CA GLN A 6 16.65 22.10 54.92
C GLN A 6 15.36 22.90 54.65
N GLU A 7 15.48 24.04 54.00
CA GLU A 7 14.35 24.72 53.37
C GLU A 7 13.81 23.81 52.25
N ALA A 8 12.58 23.33 52.43
CA ALA A 8 11.84 22.68 51.36
C ALA A 8 11.75 23.66 50.17
N ARG A 9 12.22 23.23 49.00
CA ARG A 9 12.06 23.99 47.75
C ARG A 9 10.56 24.29 47.57
N PRO A 10 10.17 25.52 47.21
CA PRO A 10 8.77 25.84 46.96
C PRO A 10 8.25 24.86 45.92
N GLU A 11 7.16 24.17 46.21
CA GLU A 11 6.47 23.36 45.23
C GLU A 11 6.24 24.23 44.00
N ASP A 12 6.79 23.83 42.84
CA ASP A 12 6.71 24.58 41.60
C ASP A 12 5.23 24.68 41.16
N PHE A 13 4.51 25.67 41.69
CA PHE A 13 3.18 26.01 41.26
C PHE A 13 3.27 26.47 39.80
N LEU A 14 2.55 25.76 38.92
CA LEU A 14 2.44 26.11 37.51
C LEU A 14 2.07 27.59 37.38
N SER A 15 2.83 28.33 36.57
CA SER A 15 2.54 29.74 36.31
C SER A 15 1.20 29.88 35.59
N GLU A 16 0.59 31.08 35.63
CA GLU A 16 -0.61 31.35 34.84
C GLU A 16 -0.42 31.09 33.34
N GLU A 17 0.79 31.27 32.82
CA GLU A 17 1.12 30.95 31.43
C GLU A 17 1.14 29.45 31.17
N ASP A 18 1.66 28.66 32.11
CA ASP A 18 1.65 27.19 32.03
C ASP A 18 0.23 26.64 32.05
N ILE A 19 -0.64 27.20 32.89
CA ILE A 19 -2.07 26.86 32.95
C ILE A 19 -2.75 27.18 31.62
N LYS A 20 -2.58 28.40 31.08
CA LYS A 20 -3.15 28.80 29.77
C LYS A 20 -2.64 27.92 28.64
N ARG A 21 -1.36 27.52 28.67
CA ARG A 21 -0.76 26.62 27.68
C ARG A 21 -1.34 25.21 27.77
N ALA A 22 -1.51 24.68 28.98
CA ALA A 22 -2.16 23.39 29.22
C ALA A 22 -3.62 23.39 28.75
N GLU A 23 -4.39 24.43 29.06
CA GLU A 23 -5.77 24.61 28.58
C GLU A 23 -5.85 24.69 27.06
N LEU A 24 -4.94 25.42 26.41
CA LEU A 24 -4.87 25.48 24.95
C LEU A 24 -4.55 24.11 24.33
N ILE A 25 -3.65 23.34 24.95
CA ILE A 25 -3.34 21.96 24.53
C ILE A 25 -4.56 21.07 24.69
N GLN A 26 -5.23 21.11 25.84
CA GLN A 26 -6.46 20.33 26.10
C GLN A 26 -7.57 20.68 25.11
N LYS A 27 -7.76 21.97 24.82
CA LYS A 27 -8.75 22.44 23.82
C LYS A 27 -8.40 21.96 22.40
N ARG A 28 -7.11 21.89 22.05
CA ARG A 28 -6.66 21.33 20.75
C ARG A 28 -6.85 19.83 20.69
N LEU A 29 -6.59 19.10 21.78
CA LEU A 29 -6.80 17.66 21.88
C LEU A 29 -8.29 17.31 21.80
N ALA A 30 -9.14 18.01 22.54
CA ALA A 30 -10.60 17.83 22.50
C ALA A 30 -11.16 18.12 21.09
N ARG A 31 -10.71 19.21 20.44
CA ARG A 31 -11.08 19.50 19.05
C ARG A 31 -10.60 18.42 18.05
N ARG A 32 -9.44 17.81 18.29
CA ARG A 32 -8.95 16.69 17.46
C ARG A 32 -9.76 15.41 17.69
N ALA A 33 -10.14 15.12 18.94
CA ALA A 33 -10.95 13.96 19.30
C ALA A 33 -12.38 14.03 18.73
N GLN A 34 -12.90 15.24 18.49
CA GLN A 34 -14.21 15.46 17.87
C GLN A 34 -14.20 15.45 16.34
N ARG A 35 -13.03 15.41 15.68
CA ARG A 35 -12.97 15.32 14.22
C ARG A 35 -13.30 13.89 13.80
N ALA A 36 -14.20 13.76 12.83
CA ALA A 36 -14.38 12.49 12.14
C ALA A 36 -13.02 11.95 11.67
N PRO A 37 -12.77 10.63 11.77
CA PRO A 37 -11.56 10.05 11.20
C PRO A 37 -11.49 10.46 9.73
N LYS A 38 -10.33 10.98 9.33
CA LYS A 38 -10.09 11.33 7.93
C LYS A 38 -10.32 10.04 7.12
N SER A 39 -11.01 10.09 5.99
CA SER A 39 -11.06 8.97 5.05
C SER A 39 -9.86 9.05 4.09
N PRO A 40 -9.47 7.94 3.45
CA PRO A 40 -8.63 8.01 2.25
C PRO A 40 -9.26 8.93 1.20
N ASN A 41 -8.43 9.50 0.34
CA ASN A 41 -8.89 10.21 -0.85
C ASN A 41 -9.61 9.22 -1.79
N ASN A 42 -10.57 9.71 -2.58
CA ASN A 42 -11.39 8.89 -3.46
C ASN A 42 -11.48 9.56 -4.83
N PRO A 43 -10.73 9.09 -5.84
CA PRO A 43 -10.77 9.67 -7.17
C PRO A 43 -12.05 9.26 -7.92
N GLU A 44 -12.50 10.14 -8.81
CA GLU A 44 -13.39 9.74 -9.90
C GLU A 44 -12.61 8.94 -10.97
N PRO A 45 -13.28 8.11 -11.80
CA PRO A 45 -12.62 7.38 -12.87
C PRO A 45 -11.80 8.32 -13.77
N LYS A 46 -10.55 7.92 -14.05
CA LYS A 46 -9.58 8.65 -14.90
C LYS A 46 -9.09 9.99 -14.31
N GLU A 47 -9.40 10.29 -13.05
CA GLU A 47 -8.92 11.52 -12.39
C GLU A 47 -7.40 11.50 -12.17
N TRP A 48 -6.85 10.36 -11.76
CA TRP A 48 -5.42 10.22 -11.49
C TRP A 48 -4.78 9.31 -12.53
N LEU A 49 -4.00 9.90 -13.45
CA LEU A 49 -3.34 9.14 -14.51
C LEU A 49 -1.85 8.99 -14.21
N ALA A 50 -1.27 7.84 -14.53
CA ALA A 50 0.15 7.57 -14.27
C ALA A 50 1.06 8.60 -14.97
N LYS A 51 0.69 9.03 -16.19
CA LYS A 51 1.43 10.06 -16.95
C LYS A 51 1.57 11.41 -16.22
N ASP A 52 0.64 11.73 -15.32
CA ASP A 52 0.61 13.02 -14.62
C ASP A 52 1.38 12.94 -13.29
N TRP A 53 1.44 11.76 -12.68
CA TRP A 53 1.91 11.58 -11.31
C TRP A 53 3.20 10.78 -11.19
N SER A 54 3.31 9.66 -11.92
CA SER A 54 4.47 8.78 -11.87
C SER A 54 5.75 9.53 -12.15
N ARG A 55 6.79 9.18 -11.40
CA ARG A 55 8.16 9.70 -11.59
C ARG A 55 9.14 8.63 -12.04
N GLY A 56 8.63 7.42 -12.38
CA GLY A 56 9.49 6.30 -12.76
C GLY A 56 10.39 5.84 -11.62
N LYS A 57 9.91 5.95 -10.37
CA LYS A 57 10.69 5.66 -9.17
C LYS A 57 10.08 4.51 -8.38
N ILE A 58 10.96 3.77 -7.73
CA ILE A 58 10.59 2.74 -6.77
C ILE A 58 11.18 3.05 -5.40
N ALA A 59 10.43 2.72 -4.38
CA ALA A 59 10.84 2.82 -3.00
C ALA A 59 11.85 1.74 -2.63
N ASP A 60 11.61 0.50 -3.09
CA ASP A 60 12.43 -0.66 -2.74
C ASP A 60 12.17 -1.83 -3.70
N TYR A 61 13.12 -2.76 -3.77
CA TYR A 61 12.96 -4.06 -4.41
C TYR A 61 13.49 -5.14 -3.46
N LYS A 62 12.69 -6.18 -3.23
CA LYS A 62 13.03 -7.29 -2.34
C LYS A 62 12.85 -8.62 -3.05
N ALA A 63 13.97 -9.28 -3.34
CA ALA A 63 13.95 -10.64 -3.84
C ALA A 63 13.59 -11.63 -2.72
N TYR A 64 12.85 -12.68 -3.08
CA TYR A 64 12.56 -13.85 -2.25
C TYR A 64 11.89 -13.54 -0.90
N ASN A 65 10.88 -12.68 -0.90
CA ASN A 65 10.03 -12.36 0.23
C ASN A 65 8.93 -13.41 0.45
N PHE A 66 8.45 -13.53 1.69
CA PHE A 66 7.45 -14.52 2.12
C PHE A 66 6.15 -13.89 2.65
N VAL A 67 6.08 -12.56 2.77
CA VAL A 67 4.93 -11.86 3.38
C VAL A 67 4.01 -11.18 2.38
N ASP A 68 4.44 -11.07 1.12
CA ASP A 68 3.80 -10.26 0.09
C ASP A 68 2.94 -11.10 -0.87
N GLY A 69 2.28 -12.13 -0.35
CA GLY A 69 1.45 -13.08 -1.10
C GLY A 69 1.87 -14.52 -0.85
N GLU A 70 1.27 -15.44 -1.59
CA GLU A 70 1.57 -16.87 -1.48
C GLU A 70 2.96 -17.23 -2.03
N GLY A 71 3.64 -18.13 -1.33
CA GLY A 71 4.94 -18.66 -1.72
C GLY A 71 6.11 -17.68 -1.53
N VAL A 72 7.24 -18.01 -2.16
CA VAL A 72 8.41 -17.12 -2.21
C VAL A 72 8.25 -16.19 -3.40
N ARG A 73 8.37 -14.88 -3.19
CA ARG A 73 8.03 -13.88 -4.22
C ARG A 73 9.11 -12.83 -4.36
N CYS A 74 9.24 -12.26 -5.55
CA CYS A 74 9.96 -11.02 -5.74
C CYS A 74 8.98 -9.85 -5.59
N SER A 75 9.30 -8.87 -4.75
CA SER A 75 8.42 -7.74 -4.45
C SER A 75 9.02 -6.44 -4.92
N ILE A 76 8.28 -5.69 -5.74
CA ILE A 76 8.62 -4.32 -6.13
C ILE A 76 7.69 -3.35 -5.41
N TYR A 77 8.27 -2.34 -4.76
CA TYR A 77 7.52 -1.30 -4.06
C TYR A 77 7.67 0.00 -4.85
N VAL A 78 6.66 0.41 -5.61
CA VAL A 78 6.71 1.67 -6.37
C VAL A 78 6.55 2.89 -5.45
N SER A 79 6.97 4.06 -5.94
CA SER A 79 6.83 5.33 -5.21
C SER A 79 5.64 6.14 -5.69
N GLY A 80 4.95 6.78 -4.75
CA GLY A 80 3.83 7.69 -5.00
C GLY A 80 2.46 7.06 -4.76
N CYS A 81 1.65 7.70 -3.91
CA CYS A 81 0.27 7.29 -3.62
C CYS A 81 -0.59 8.51 -3.30
N LEU A 82 -1.71 8.65 -4.00
CA LEU A 82 -2.65 9.74 -3.77
C LEU A 82 -3.78 9.40 -2.81
N PHE A 83 -4.01 8.12 -2.50
CA PHE A 83 -5.05 7.71 -1.54
C PHE A 83 -4.81 8.27 -0.15
N ALA A 84 -3.55 8.48 0.24
CA ALA A 84 -3.18 9.09 1.51
C ALA A 84 -3.93 8.51 2.72
N CYS A 85 -4.09 7.18 2.75
CA CYS A 85 -4.88 6.48 3.75
C CYS A 85 -4.40 6.86 5.18
N PRO A 86 -5.30 7.27 6.08
CA PRO A 86 -4.95 7.46 7.48
C PRO A 86 -4.42 6.16 8.07
N GLY A 87 -3.34 6.23 8.83
CA GLY A 87 -2.71 5.04 9.41
C GLY A 87 -1.91 4.19 8.43
N CYS A 88 -1.71 4.64 7.18
CA CYS A 88 -0.86 3.94 6.22
C CYS A 88 0.52 3.66 6.84
N TYR A 89 0.87 2.38 6.95
CA TYR A 89 2.11 1.93 7.59
C TYR A 89 3.36 2.43 6.84
N ASN A 90 3.26 2.64 5.52
CA ASN A 90 4.34 3.11 4.69
C ASN A 90 4.07 4.53 4.15
N ARG A 91 4.00 5.50 5.05
CA ARG A 91 3.68 6.89 4.68
C ARG A 91 4.73 7.54 3.78
N VAL A 92 5.99 7.12 3.87
CA VAL A 92 7.09 7.74 3.11
C VAL A 92 6.97 7.47 1.62
N VAL A 93 6.49 6.29 1.23
CA VAL A 93 6.31 5.92 -0.19
C VAL A 93 5.09 6.59 -0.83
N GLN A 94 4.31 7.39 -0.10
CA GLN A 94 3.29 8.24 -0.73
C GLN A 94 3.91 9.38 -1.54
N ASN A 95 5.17 9.74 -1.28
CA ASN A 95 5.90 10.73 -2.06
C ASN A 95 6.42 10.11 -3.36
N PHE A 96 5.96 10.63 -4.50
CA PHE A 96 6.38 10.20 -5.84
C PHE A 96 7.88 10.35 -6.11
N ASN A 97 8.60 11.21 -5.37
CA ASN A 97 10.05 11.39 -5.51
C ASN A 97 10.88 10.51 -4.55
N TYR A 98 10.25 9.67 -3.73
CA TYR A 98 10.96 8.80 -2.81
C TYR A 98 11.66 7.64 -3.53
N GLY A 99 12.77 7.16 -2.97
CA GLY A 99 13.50 6.00 -3.47
C GLY A 99 14.39 6.31 -4.67
N ILE A 100 14.57 5.32 -5.55
CA ILE A 100 15.51 5.33 -6.69
C ILE A 100 14.77 5.29 -8.02
N ASP A 101 15.45 5.67 -9.10
CA ASP A 101 14.91 5.52 -10.44
C ASP A 101 14.81 4.04 -10.82
N TYR A 102 13.69 3.68 -11.44
CA TYR A 102 13.53 2.38 -12.09
C TYR A 102 14.37 2.34 -13.36
N THR A 103 15.12 1.27 -13.56
CA THR A 103 16.05 1.12 -14.67
C THR A 103 15.89 -0.22 -15.36
N GLU A 104 16.32 -0.29 -16.61
CA GLU A 104 16.38 -1.55 -17.36
C GLU A 104 17.26 -2.60 -16.65
N ALA A 105 18.36 -2.19 -16.01
CA ALA A 105 19.21 -3.09 -15.23
C ALA A 105 18.44 -3.73 -14.08
N LEU A 106 17.65 -2.94 -13.35
CA LEU A 106 16.79 -3.47 -12.29
C LEU A 106 15.70 -4.37 -12.84
N GLN A 107 15.06 -4.01 -13.96
CA GLN A 107 14.07 -4.86 -14.62
C GLN A 107 14.65 -6.25 -14.94
N ASN A 108 15.84 -6.29 -15.53
CA ASN A 108 16.52 -7.53 -15.89
C ASN A 108 16.85 -8.37 -14.66
N GLN A 109 17.30 -7.72 -13.58
CA GLN A 109 17.54 -8.40 -12.30
C GLN A 109 16.26 -9.01 -11.73
N ILE A 110 15.15 -8.27 -11.69
CA ILE A 110 13.86 -8.78 -11.21
C ILE A 110 13.43 -10.02 -12.02
N LEU A 111 13.53 -9.95 -13.34
CA LEU A 111 13.17 -11.06 -14.22
C LEU A 111 14.06 -12.29 -14.00
N GLU A 112 15.37 -12.09 -13.79
CA GLU A 112 16.29 -13.17 -13.47
C GLU A 112 15.97 -13.84 -12.13
N ASP A 113 15.76 -13.05 -11.07
CA ASP A 113 15.43 -13.54 -9.73
C ASP A 113 14.12 -14.35 -9.72
N ILE A 114 13.08 -13.89 -10.43
CA ILE A 114 11.80 -14.60 -10.58
C ILE A 114 11.99 -15.97 -11.25
N GLY A 115 13.02 -16.11 -12.08
CA GLY A 115 13.39 -17.36 -12.74
C GLY A 115 13.80 -18.49 -11.79
N ALA A 116 14.15 -18.19 -10.54
CA ALA A 116 14.47 -19.21 -9.55
C ALA A 116 13.31 -20.21 -9.41
N SER A 117 13.63 -21.50 -9.36
CA SER A 117 12.62 -22.58 -9.35
C SER A 117 11.71 -22.55 -8.12
N TYR A 118 12.19 -21.99 -7.01
CA TYR A 118 11.45 -21.83 -5.76
C TYR A 118 10.67 -20.51 -5.68
N CYS A 119 10.90 -19.56 -6.60
CA CYS A 119 10.16 -18.30 -6.65
C CYS A 119 8.82 -18.53 -7.35
N GLN A 120 7.72 -18.28 -6.67
CA GLN A 120 6.37 -18.46 -7.21
C GLN A 120 6.01 -17.33 -8.19
N GLY A 121 6.41 -16.09 -7.91
CA GLY A 121 6.01 -14.99 -8.78
C GLY A 121 6.44 -13.61 -8.31
N LEU A 122 5.77 -12.60 -8.87
CA LEU A 122 6.02 -11.18 -8.64
C LEU A 122 4.88 -10.58 -7.81
N THR A 123 5.22 -9.66 -6.91
CA THR A 123 4.24 -8.82 -6.23
C THR A 123 4.49 -7.34 -6.51
N LEU A 124 3.43 -6.66 -6.93
CA LEU A 124 3.37 -5.22 -7.16
C LEU A 124 2.79 -4.54 -5.90
N LEU A 125 3.62 -3.76 -5.22
CA LEU A 125 3.30 -3.05 -3.99
C LEU A 125 3.78 -1.61 -4.06
N GLY A 126 3.66 -0.92 -2.92
CA GLY A 126 4.29 0.37 -2.68
C GLY A 126 3.51 1.49 -3.36
N GLY A 127 3.56 2.67 -2.75
CA GLY A 127 2.74 3.79 -3.17
C GLY A 127 1.35 3.34 -3.59
N GLU A 128 1.05 3.54 -4.87
CA GLU A 128 -0.05 2.93 -5.59
C GLU A 128 0.47 2.37 -6.94
N PRO A 129 0.49 1.04 -7.15
CA PRO A 129 0.88 0.41 -8.41
C PRO A 129 0.13 0.95 -9.62
N MET A 130 -1.17 1.21 -9.49
CA MET A 130 -2.01 1.70 -10.60
C MET A 130 -1.72 3.15 -11.00
N LEU A 131 -0.90 3.88 -10.22
CA LEU A 131 -0.36 5.19 -10.58
C LEU A 131 1.06 5.12 -11.17
N ASN A 132 1.60 3.92 -11.34
CA ASN A 132 2.95 3.66 -11.84
C ASN A 132 2.94 2.65 -13.02
N THR A 133 1.88 2.63 -13.82
CA THR A 133 1.72 1.75 -15.00
C THR A 133 2.86 1.87 -15.99
N ASN A 134 3.47 3.06 -16.16
CA ASN A 134 4.64 3.27 -17.00
C ASN A 134 5.90 2.50 -16.54
N VAL A 135 5.97 2.11 -15.27
CA VAL A 135 7.03 1.24 -14.71
C VAL A 135 6.60 -0.23 -14.80
N LEU A 136 5.35 -0.51 -14.43
CA LEU A 136 4.89 -1.87 -14.17
C LEU A 136 4.41 -2.61 -15.43
N LEU A 137 3.83 -1.92 -16.42
CA LEU A 137 3.40 -2.54 -17.67
C LEU A 137 4.59 -3.21 -18.41
N PRO A 138 5.72 -2.53 -18.68
CA PRO A 138 6.86 -3.17 -19.34
C PRO A 138 7.40 -4.36 -18.56
N LEU A 139 7.47 -4.26 -17.22
CA LEU A 139 7.93 -5.35 -16.35
C LEU A 139 7.01 -6.56 -16.43
N CYS A 140 5.70 -6.36 -16.28
CA CYS A 140 4.72 -7.44 -16.28
C CYS A 140 4.62 -8.09 -17.66
N GLN A 141 4.67 -7.30 -18.74
CA GLN A 141 4.71 -7.84 -20.10
C GLN A 141 5.96 -8.68 -20.32
N ALA A 142 7.15 -8.19 -19.93
CA ALA A 142 8.39 -8.96 -20.06
C ALA A 142 8.37 -10.25 -19.23
N LEU A 143 7.73 -10.24 -18.06
CA LEU A 143 7.51 -11.43 -17.24
C LEU A 143 6.60 -12.44 -17.98
N ARG A 144 5.47 -11.99 -18.52
CA ARG A 144 4.57 -12.85 -19.32
C ARG A 144 5.25 -13.41 -20.56
N ASP A 145 6.06 -12.61 -21.25
CA ASP A 145 6.80 -13.06 -22.43
C ASP A 145 7.83 -14.14 -22.07
N ARG A 146 8.49 -14.02 -20.92
CA ARG A 146 9.56 -14.93 -20.49
C ARG A 146 9.05 -16.20 -19.80
N TYR A 147 7.99 -16.09 -19.01
CA TYR A 147 7.51 -17.16 -18.12
C TYR A 147 6.04 -17.55 -18.33
N GLY A 148 5.31 -16.86 -19.21
CA GLY A 148 3.87 -17.06 -19.39
C GLY A 148 3.12 -16.88 -18.07
N HIS A 149 2.25 -17.85 -17.77
CA HIS A 149 1.51 -17.91 -16.50
C HIS A 149 2.10 -18.91 -15.51
N SER A 150 3.34 -19.36 -15.72
CA SER A 150 4.03 -20.23 -14.73
C SER A 150 4.48 -19.48 -13.47
N LYS A 151 4.46 -18.14 -13.53
CA LYS A 151 4.78 -17.23 -12.42
C LYS A 151 3.61 -16.27 -12.27
N ASP A 152 2.99 -16.25 -11.09
CA ASP A 152 1.82 -15.42 -10.84
C ASP A 152 2.22 -13.96 -10.52
N ILE A 153 1.30 -13.03 -10.79
CA ILE A 153 1.45 -11.62 -10.48
C ILE A 153 0.36 -11.22 -9.48
N TRP A 154 0.79 -10.82 -8.30
CA TRP A 154 -0.06 -10.22 -7.28
C TRP A 154 0.07 -8.70 -7.30
N CYS A 155 -1.00 -7.98 -7.00
CA CYS A 155 -0.99 -6.53 -6.95
C CYS A 155 -1.84 -6.01 -5.79
N TRP A 156 -1.30 -5.08 -5.00
CA TRP A 156 -2.06 -4.34 -4.00
C TRP A 156 -2.44 -2.98 -4.54
N SER A 157 -3.73 -2.63 -4.50
CA SER A 157 -4.20 -1.34 -4.96
C SER A 157 -5.24 -0.75 -4.00
N GLY A 158 -5.23 0.57 -3.85
CA GLY A 158 -6.32 1.29 -3.21
C GLY A 158 -7.58 1.38 -4.08
N TYR A 159 -7.45 1.18 -5.39
CA TYR A 159 -8.60 1.04 -6.28
C TYR A 159 -9.31 -0.30 -6.03
N THR A 160 -10.61 -0.30 -6.23
CA THR A 160 -11.42 -1.52 -6.33
C THR A 160 -11.37 -2.08 -7.75
N PHE A 161 -11.63 -3.37 -7.90
CA PHE A 161 -11.73 -4.01 -9.21
C PHE A 161 -12.69 -3.27 -10.15
N GLU A 162 -13.86 -2.88 -9.64
CA GLU A 162 -14.89 -2.19 -10.41
C GLU A 162 -14.44 -0.78 -10.84
N GLU A 163 -13.71 -0.06 -9.99
CA GLU A 163 -13.11 1.22 -10.37
C GLU A 163 -12.11 1.04 -11.51
N LEU A 164 -11.27 0.00 -11.46
CA LEU A 164 -10.26 -0.27 -12.49
C LEU A 164 -10.86 -0.60 -13.85
N LEU A 165 -12.00 -1.29 -13.90
CA LEU A 165 -12.69 -1.63 -15.16
C LEU A 165 -13.12 -0.41 -15.97
N VAL A 166 -13.34 0.74 -15.32
CA VAL A 166 -13.86 1.96 -15.96
C VAL A 166 -12.87 3.13 -15.94
N ASP A 167 -11.67 2.92 -15.41
CA ASP A 167 -10.63 3.94 -15.32
C ASP A 167 -9.87 4.07 -16.66
N SER A 168 -8.55 4.28 -16.62
CA SER A 168 -7.70 4.51 -17.78
C SER A 168 -7.23 3.21 -18.45
N GLU A 169 -6.98 3.29 -19.76
CA GLU A 169 -6.58 2.13 -20.58
C GLU A 169 -5.29 1.45 -20.08
N ASP A 170 -4.35 2.22 -19.54
CA ASP A 170 -3.11 1.71 -18.97
C ASP A 170 -3.31 0.94 -17.65
N LYS A 171 -4.28 1.35 -16.82
CA LYS A 171 -4.67 0.59 -15.62
C LYS A 171 -5.38 -0.70 -15.99
N LEU A 172 -6.29 -0.64 -16.97
CA LEU A 172 -6.98 -1.82 -17.48
C LEU A 172 -5.97 -2.82 -18.10
N ALA A 173 -5.03 -2.33 -18.90
CA ALA A 173 -3.97 -3.16 -19.46
C ALA A 173 -3.08 -3.79 -18.37
N LEU A 174 -2.81 -3.08 -17.27
CA LEU A 174 -2.06 -3.65 -16.15
C LEU A 174 -2.90 -4.70 -15.41
N LEU A 175 -4.19 -4.43 -15.22
CA LEU A 175 -5.13 -5.38 -14.63
C LEU A 175 -5.20 -6.69 -15.41
N ASP A 176 -5.23 -6.64 -16.74
CA ASP A 176 -5.25 -7.82 -17.61
C ASP A 176 -4.00 -8.71 -17.47
N LEU A 177 -2.91 -8.18 -16.92
CA LEU A 177 -1.67 -8.92 -16.65
C LEU A 177 -1.61 -9.47 -15.22
N ILE A 178 -2.50 -9.08 -14.33
CA ILE A 178 -2.50 -9.48 -12.90
C ILE A 178 -3.30 -10.77 -12.73
N ASP A 179 -2.81 -11.69 -11.89
CA ASP A 179 -3.57 -12.89 -11.51
C ASP A 179 -4.38 -12.65 -10.22
N VAL A 180 -3.79 -11.97 -9.24
CA VAL A 180 -4.41 -11.71 -7.93
C VAL A 180 -4.36 -10.23 -7.57
N LEU A 181 -5.52 -9.64 -7.30
CA LEU A 181 -5.65 -8.25 -6.85
C LEU A 181 -6.09 -8.20 -5.40
N VAL A 182 -5.29 -7.57 -4.53
CA VAL A 182 -5.73 -7.12 -3.22
C VAL A 182 -6.22 -5.69 -3.36
N ASP A 183 -7.54 -5.53 -3.36
CA ASP A 183 -8.19 -4.30 -3.78
C ASP A 183 -8.75 -3.46 -2.62
N GLY A 184 -9.00 -2.19 -2.91
CA GLY A 184 -9.63 -1.26 -1.98
C GLY A 184 -8.66 -0.54 -1.03
N ARG A 185 -9.04 0.68 -0.66
CA ARG A 185 -8.27 1.52 0.26
C ARG A 185 -8.17 0.87 1.64
N PHE A 186 -7.04 1.10 2.31
CA PHE A 186 -6.92 0.81 3.74
C PHE A 186 -7.84 1.72 4.57
N LEU A 187 -8.70 1.12 5.39
CA LEU A 187 -9.60 1.81 6.30
C LEU A 187 -9.18 1.54 7.75
N GLN A 188 -8.75 2.59 8.45
CA GLN A 188 -8.19 2.50 9.80
C GLN A 188 -9.17 1.95 10.84
N ASP A 189 -10.46 2.24 10.70
CA ASP A 189 -11.55 1.76 11.54
C ASP A 189 -11.91 0.30 11.28
N GLN A 190 -11.46 -0.25 10.15
CA GLN A 190 -11.61 -1.66 9.77
C GLN A 190 -10.28 -2.42 9.82
N MET A 191 -9.25 -1.84 10.47
CA MET A 191 -7.94 -2.46 10.59
C MET A 191 -8.03 -3.76 11.39
N ASP A 192 -7.55 -4.85 10.80
CA ASP A 192 -7.48 -6.15 11.45
C ASP A 192 -6.17 -6.85 11.04
N LEU A 193 -5.26 -7.00 12.01
CA LEU A 193 -3.93 -7.57 11.81
C LEU A 193 -3.95 -9.11 11.78
N THR A 194 -5.10 -9.74 11.99
CA THR A 194 -5.27 -11.19 11.89
C THR A 194 -5.60 -11.64 10.47
N LEU A 195 -5.97 -10.71 9.59
CA LEU A 195 -6.24 -10.98 8.17
C LEU A 195 -4.94 -11.30 7.44
N GLN A 196 -4.99 -12.30 6.57
CA GLN A 196 -3.86 -12.63 5.72
C GLN A 196 -3.82 -11.68 4.52
N PHE A 197 -2.63 -11.15 4.20
CA PHE A 197 -2.36 -10.36 3.00
C PHE A 197 -3.09 -9.01 2.88
N ARG A 198 -3.94 -8.62 3.83
CA ARG A 198 -4.64 -7.33 3.83
C ARG A 198 -4.63 -6.68 5.20
N GLY A 199 -4.71 -5.35 5.23
CA GLY A 199 -4.64 -4.57 6.47
C GLY A 199 -6.00 -4.21 7.04
N SER A 200 -7.05 -4.20 6.21
CA SER A 200 -8.41 -3.86 6.64
C SER A 200 -9.47 -4.78 6.01
N SER A 201 -10.54 -5.05 6.76
CA SER A 201 -11.55 -6.05 6.40
C SER A 201 -12.39 -5.71 5.17
N ASN A 202 -12.38 -4.45 4.71
CA ASN A 202 -13.02 -4.06 3.46
C ASN A 202 -12.26 -4.50 2.20
N GLN A 203 -10.96 -4.75 2.31
CA GLN A 203 -10.14 -5.09 1.15
C GLN A 203 -10.45 -6.51 0.71
N ARG A 204 -10.52 -6.79 -0.61
CA ARG A 204 -10.82 -8.13 -1.13
C ARG A 204 -9.58 -8.71 -1.80
N ILE A 205 -9.44 -10.03 -1.80
CA ILE A 205 -8.42 -10.74 -2.57
C ILE A 205 -9.14 -11.41 -3.73
N ILE A 206 -8.86 -10.95 -4.95
CA ILE A 206 -9.65 -11.21 -6.14
C ILE A 206 -8.84 -12.04 -7.13
N ASP A 207 -9.47 -13.10 -7.66
CA ASP A 207 -9.00 -13.83 -8.83
C ASP A 207 -9.35 -12.99 -10.08
N VAL A 208 -8.36 -12.29 -10.61
CA VAL A 208 -8.58 -11.33 -11.71
C VAL A 208 -9.02 -12.02 -12.99
N PRO A 209 -8.34 -13.09 -13.48
CA PRO A 209 -8.79 -13.81 -14.67
C PRO A 209 -10.23 -14.33 -14.59
N ALA A 210 -10.60 -14.95 -13.46
CA ALA A 210 -11.97 -15.44 -13.29
C ALA A 210 -12.99 -14.31 -13.19
N SER A 211 -12.61 -13.18 -12.57
CA SER A 211 -13.47 -12.01 -12.45
C SER A 211 -13.72 -11.32 -13.78
N LEU A 212 -12.68 -11.16 -14.60
CA LEU A 212 -12.78 -10.62 -15.96
C LEU A 212 -13.64 -11.52 -16.85
N GLN A 213 -13.49 -12.84 -16.76
CA GLN A 213 -14.28 -13.78 -17.54
C GLN A 213 -15.78 -13.73 -17.20
N LYS A 214 -16.11 -13.58 -15.91
CA LYS A 214 -17.51 -13.54 -15.44
C LYS A 214 -18.12 -12.14 -15.47
N ASN A 215 -17.29 -11.10 -15.64
CA ASN A 215 -17.67 -9.71 -15.44
C ASN A 215 -18.33 -9.47 -14.07
N ASP A 216 -17.82 -10.16 -13.04
CA ASP A 216 -18.26 -10.08 -11.65
C ASP A 216 -17.11 -10.55 -10.74
N VAL A 217 -17.07 -10.10 -9.49
CA VAL A 217 -15.96 -10.40 -8.59
C VAL A 217 -15.95 -11.87 -8.18
N VAL A 218 -14.82 -12.53 -8.44
CA VAL A 218 -14.49 -13.86 -7.96
C VAL A 218 -13.35 -13.73 -6.95
N LEU A 219 -13.57 -14.22 -5.73
CA LEU A 219 -12.55 -14.17 -4.69
C LEU A 219 -11.49 -15.25 -4.91
N TRP A 220 -10.23 -14.89 -4.68
CA TRP A 220 -9.11 -15.81 -4.65
C TRP A 220 -9.24 -16.78 -3.46
N THR A 221 -8.99 -18.06 -3.70
CA THR A 221 -9.09 -19.12 -2.69
C THR A 221 -7.72 -19.57 -2.21
N ASN A 222 -7.61 -19.86 -0.92
CA ASN A 222 -6.42 -20.44 -0.31
C ASN A 222 -6.26 -21.94 -0.68
N ALA A 223 -5.21 -22.56 -0.14
CA ALA A 223 -4.91 -23.99 -0.36
C ALA A 223 -6.03 -24.96 0.06
N ASP A 224 -6.94 -24.55 0.95
CA ASP A 224 -8.09 -25.35 1.38
C ASP A 224 -9.33 -25.15 0.46
N GLY A 225 -9.19 -24.35 -0.61
CA GLY A 225 -10.28 -24.00 -1.53
C GLY A 225 -11.28 -23.01 -0.93
N LEU A 226 -10.91 -22.31 0.14
CA LEU A 226 -11.75 -21.31 0.81
C LEU A 226 -11.21 -19.90 0.54
N PRO A 227 -12.09 -18.88 0.39
CA PRO A 227 -11.63 -17.49 0.32
C PRO A 227 -10.85 -17.10 1.57
N TYR A 228 -9.88 -16.20 1.39
CA TYR A 228 -9.15 -15.60 2.51
C TYR A 228 -10.11 -14.81 3.42
N LYS A 229 -10.06 -15.13 4.72
CA LYS A 229 -10.85 -14.48 5.76
C LYS A 229 -10.44 -13.05 6.01
#